data_AF-A0A970HAY3-F1
#
_entry.id   AF-A0A970HAY3-F1
#
_cell.length_a   1.000
_cell.length_b   1.000
_cell.length_c   1.000
_cell.angle_alpha   90.00
_cell.angle_beta   90.00
_cell.angle_gamma   90.00
#
_symmetry.space_group_name_H-M   'P 1'
#
loop_
_entity.id
_entity.type
_entity.pdbx_description
1 polymer ?
#
loop_
_entity_poly.entity_id
_entity_poly.type
_entity_poly.pdbx_seq_one_letter_code
_entity_poly.pdbx_strand_id
1 'polypeptide(L)'
;MSARPFLPAVLAELERHGIRPRPESDPDRIQQLLADLYRIRLQRVRLAVRKGEAAGSLGPRSDHGARVRELRDRYRLLALPAAHWRLPAPDGAAGPEVKR
;
A
#
# COMPACT_ATOMS: atom_id res chain seq x y z
N MET A 1 2.31 -26.32 -8.88
CA MET A 1 1.83 -25.79 -7.59
C MET A 1 0.99 -24.56 -7.90
N SER A 2 -0.34 -24.61 -7.73
CA SER A 2 -1.18 -23.42 -7.93
C SER A 2 -0.74 -22.32 -6.97
N ALA A 3 -0.38 -21.16 -7.51
CA ALA A 3 -0.11 -19.99 -6.69
C ALA A 3 -1.41 -19.57 -5.98
N ARG A 4 -1.32 -19.32 -4.66
CA ARG A 4 -2.50 -18.92 -3.90
C ARG A 4 -2.98 -17.56 -4.40
N PRO A 5 -4.29 -17.37 -4.60
CA PRO A 5 -4.80 -16.10 -5.07
C PRO A 5 -4.63 -15.02 -3.99
N PHE A 6 -4.55 -13.77 -4.46
CA PHE A 6 -4.56 -12.59 -3.60
C PHE A 6 -5.92 -12.44 -2.91
N LEU A 7 -5.93 -11.83 -1.72
CA LEU A 7 -7.16 -11.47 -1.03
C LEU A 7 -7.96 -10.47 -1.88
N PRO A 8 -9.30 -10.60 -1.97
CA PRO A 8 -10.14 -9.67 -2.74
C PRO A 8 -9.95 -8.20 -2.32
N ALA A 9 -9.81 -7.94 -1.01
CA ALA A 9 -9.55 -6.59 -0.50
C ALA A 9 -8.20 -6.02 -0.97
N VAL A 10 -7.18 -6.87 -1.08
CA VAL A 10 -5.86 -6.47 -1.59
C VAL A 10 -5.91 -6.20 -3.09
N LEU A 11 -6.59 -7.05 -3.85
CA LEU A 11 -6.81 -6.84 -5.28
C LEU A 11 -7.53 -5.52 -5.55
N ALA A 12 -8.60 -5.24 -4.80
CA ALA A 12 -9.35 -3.99 -4.94
C ALA A 12 -8.48 -2.76 -4.66
N GLU A 13 -7.64 -2.78 -3.63
CA GLU A 13 -6.72 -1.66 -3.35
C GLU A 13 -5.62 -1.53 -4.41
N LEU A 14 -5.00 -2.63 -4.83
CA LEU A 14 -3.98 -2.60 -5.89
C LEU A 14 -4.55 -2.05 -7.20
N GLU A 15 -5.79 -2.42 -7.54
CA GLU A 15 -6.46 -1.93 -8.74
C GLU A 15 -6.72 -0.41 -8.70
N ARG A 16 -7.00 0.17 -7.52
CA ARG A 16 -7.10 1.63 -7.34
C ARG A 16 -5.78 2.35 -7.63
N HIS A 17 -4.66 1.64 -7.57
CA HIS A 17 -3.35 2.13 -7.97
C HIS A 17 -2.96 1.75 -9.41
N GLY A 18 -3.85 1.09 -10.16
CA GLY A 18 -3.62 0.61 -11.53
C GLY A 18 -2.81 -0.69 -11.59
N ILE A 19 -2.67 -1.41 -10.48
CA ILE A 19 -1.92 -2.65 -10.40
C ILE A 19 -2.90 -3.82 -10.42
N ARG A 20 -2.79 -4.69 -11.43
CA ARG A 20 -3.55 -5.95 -11.50
C ARG A 20 -2.58 -7.13 -11.44
N PRO A 21 -2.31 -7.69 -10.25
CA PRO A 21 -1.41 -8.82 -10.13
C PRO A 21 -2.08 -10.10 -10.63
N ARG A 22 -1.30 -11.01 -11.21
CA ARG A 22 -1.73 -12.39 -11.50
C ARG A 22 -1.57 -13.25 -10.25
N PRO A 23 -2.28 -14.38 -10.10
CA PRO A 23 -2.11 -15.26 -8.95
C PRO A 23 -0.64 -15.68 -8.72
N GLU A 24 0.12 -15.85 -9.79
CA GLU A 24 1.54 -16.25 -9.78
C GLU A 24 2.49 -15.09 -9.50
N SER A 25 2.00 -13.86 -9.49
CA SER A 25 2.82 -12.68 -9.26
C SER A 25 3.38 -12.68 -7.83
N ASP A 26 4.66 -12.33 -7.74
CA ASP A 26 5.38 -12.24 -6.47
C ASP A 26 4.87 -11.02 -5.65
N PRO A 27 4.27 -11.25 -4.47
CA PRO A 27 3.73 -10.18 -3.64
C PRO A 27 4.80 -9.18 -3.21
N ASP A 28 6.06 -9.60 -2.99
CA ASP A 28 7.15 -8.69 -2.59
C ASP A 28 7.50 -7.71 -3.72
N ARG A 29 7.53 -8.19 -4.97
CA ARG A 29 7.72 -7.32 -6.15
C ARG A 29 6.57 -6.33 -6.32
N ILE A 30 5.33 -6.77 -6.06
CA ILE A 30 4.17 -5.88 -6.14
C ILE A 30 4.22 -4.82 -5.03
N GLN A 31 4.61 -5.21 -3.81
CA GLN A 31 4.79 -4.27 -2.72
C GLN A 31 5.89 -3.25 -3.03
N GLN A 32 7.00 -3.69 -3.63
CA GLN A 32 8.06 -2.78 -4.07
C GLN A 32 7.57 -1.79 -5.13
N LEU A 33 6.84 -2.26 -6.15
CA LEU A 33 6.20 -1.39 -7.14
C LEU A 33 5.28 -0.35 -6.48
N LEU A 34 4.45 -0.78 -5.54
CA LEU A 34 3.55 0.09 -4.80
C LEU A 34 4.33 1.12 -3.96
N ALA A 35 5.44 0.71 -3.34
CA ALA A 35 6.31 1.59 -2.56
C ALA A 35 6.98 2.66 -3.44
N ASP A 36 7.37 2.33 -4.65
CA ASP A 36 7.95 3.28 -5.59
C ASP A 36 6.91 4.29 -6.09
N LEU A 37 5.67 3.85 -6.37
CA LEU A 37 4.55 4.76 -6.66
C LEU A 37 4.28 5.72 -5.49
N TYR A 38 4.31 5.21 -4.25
CA TYR A 38 4.15 6.03 -3.05
C TYR A 38 5.27 7.08 -2.93
N ARG A 39 6.54 6.70 -3.14
CA ARG A 39 7.68 7.62 -3.12
C ARG A 39 7.54 8.74 -4.15
N ILE A 40 7.15 8.40 -5.38
CA ILE A 40 6.92 9.40 -6.44
C ILE A 40 5.81 10.38 -6.04
N ARG A 41 4.68 9.88 -5.51
CA ARG A 41 3.58 10.73 -5.03
C ARG A 41 4.01 11.62 -3.87
N LEU A 42 4.76 11.09 -2.92
CA LEU A 42 5.26 11.84 -1.77
C LEU A 42 6.19 12.97 -2.19
N GLN A 43 7.08 12.73 -3.17
CA GLN A 43 7.93 13.76 -3.75
C GLN A 43 7.11 14.87 -4.41
N ARG A 44 6.03 14.52 -5.13
CA ARG A 44 5.11 15.52 -5.72
C ARG A 44 4.41 16.37 -4.65
N VAL A 45 3.95 15.77 -3.55
CA VAL A 45 3.35 16.51 -2.41
C VAL A 45 4.37 17.47 -1.81
N ARG A 46 5.61 17.02 -1.57
CA ARG A 46 6.69 17.86 -1.05
C ARG A 46 7.01 19.02 -1.98
N LEU A 47 7.08 18.77 -3.29
CA LEU A 47 7.35 19.81 -4.28
C LEU A 47 6.20 20.83 -4.36
N ALA A 48 4.95 20.39 -4.33
CA ALA A 48 3.78 21.26 -4.36
C ALA A 48 3.74 22.19 -3.15
N VAL A 49 4.05 21.66 -1.95
CA VAL A 49 4.14 22.49 -0.74
C VAL A 49 5.28 23.50 -0.86
N ARG A 50 6.48 23.08 -1.26
CA ARG A 50 7.62 24.00 -1.46
C ARG A 50 7.31 25.11 -2.46
N LYS A 51 6.67 24.79 -3.59
CA LYS A 51 6.24 25.79 -4.60
C LYS A 51 5.18 26.73 -4.04
N GLY A 52 4.23 26.21 -3.26
CA GLY A 52 3.20 26.99 -2.60
C GLY A 52 3.72 27.97 -1.56
N GLU A 53 4.69 27.52 -0.76
CA GLU A 53 5.43 28.33 0.21
C GLU A 53 6.22 29.43 -0.51
N ALA A 54 6.92 29.10 -1.61
CA ALA A 54 7.69 30.06 -2.40
C ALA A 54 6.81 31.11 -3.10
N ALA A 55 5.57 30.77 -3.45
CA ALA A 55 4.62 31.67 -4.11
C ALA A 55 3.81 32.54 -3.14
N GLY A 56 4.04 32.45 -1.82
CA GLY A 56 3.32 33.22 -0.80
C GLY A 56 1.81 32.94 -0.72
N SER A 57 1.32 31.90 -1.41
CA SER A 57 -0.11 31.64 -1.64
C SER A 57 -0.67 30.50 -0.78
N LEU A 58 0.19 29.65 -0.20
CA LEU A 58 -0.23 28.58 0.71
C LEU A 58 0.08 28.94 2.17
N GLY A 59 -0.97 29.01 3.00
CA GLY A 59 -0.87 29.07 4.45
C GLY A 59 -0.13 27.87 5.06
N PRO A 60 0.23 27.94 6.35
CA PRO A 60 1.38 27.23 6.96
C PRO A 60 1.28 25.70 6.90
N ARG A 61 2.43 25.05 7.18
CA ARG A 61 2.74 23.60 7.31
C ARG A 61 1.62 22.60 7.68
N SER A 62 0.50 23.05 8.26
CA SER A 62 -0.72 22.26 8.50
C SER A 62 -1.27 21.56 7.26
N ASP A 63 -1.20 22.18 6.07
CA ASP A 63 -1.69 21.56 4.82
C ASP A 63 -0.76 20.41 4.34
N HIS A 64 0.54 20.47 4.66
CA HIS A 64 1.48 19.39 4.36
C HIS A 64 1.17 18.12 5.15
N GLY A 65 0.93 18.25 6.46
CA GLY A 65 0.61 17.12 7.33
C GLY A 65 -0.68 16.41 6.91
N ALA A 66 -1.71 17.16 6.55
CA ALA A 66 -2.97 16.62 6.04
C ALA A 66 -2.77 15.86 4.72
N ARG A 67 -2.05 16.45 3.75
CA ARG A 67 -1.76 15.80 2.45
C ARG A 67 -0.92 14.54 2.57
N VAL A 68 0.06 14.52 3.49
CA VAL A 68 0.86 13.31 3.76
C VAL A 68 0.00 12.24 4.43
N ARG A 69 -0.89 12.62 5.36
CA ARG A 69 -1.83 11.67 6.00
C ARG A 69 -2.76 11.04 4.97
N GLU A 70 -3.40 11.85 4.13
CA GLU A 70 -4.25 11.37 3.04
C GLU A 70 -3.48 10.46 2.06
N LEU A 71 -2.20 10.74 1.83
CA LEU A 71 -1.35 9.85 1.04
C LEU A 71 -1.08 8.53 1.76
N ARG A 72 -0.76 8.53 3.06
CA ARG A 72 -0.58 7.28 3.81
C ARG A 72 -1.85 6.45 3.85
N ASP A 73 -3.01 7.09 4.00
CA ASP A 73 -4.31 6.41 4.01
C ASP A 73 -4.60 5.73 2.66
N ARG A 74 -4.29 6.41 1.55
CA ARG A 74 -4.39 5.84 0.20
C ARG A 74 -3.44 4.66 -0.03
N TYR A 75 -2.28 4.64 0.60
CA TYR A 75 -1.27 3.58 0.46
C TYR A 75 -1.21 2.67 1.70
N ARG A 76 -2.31 2.54 2.45
CA ARG A 76 -2.39 1.75 3.69
C ARG A 76 -1.93 0.31 3.53
N LEU A 77 -2.06 -0.26 2.33
CA LEU A 77 -1.61 -1.60 2.00
C LEU A 77 -0.09 -1.79 2.21
N LEU A 78 0.72 -0.73 2.12
CA LEU A 78 2.15 -0.77 2.41
C LEU A 78 2.46 -1.03 3.90
N ALA A 79 1.50 -0.80 4.80
CA ALA A 79 1.66 -1.15 6.22
C ALA A 79 1.50 -2.66 6.47
N LEU A 80 0.90 -3.40 5.54
CA LEU A 80 0.69 -4.84 5.65
C LEU A 80 1.85 -5.59 4.97
N PRO A 81 2.53 -6.54 5.65
CA PRO A 81 3.55 -7.38 5.02
C PRO A 81 3.00 -8.14 3.81
N ALA A 82 3.78 -8.24 2.73
CA ALA A 82 3.35 -8.87 1.48
C ALA A 82 2.94 -10.35 1.65
N ALA A 83 3.53 -11.05 2.63
CA ALA A 83 3.18 -12.42 3.00
C ALA A 83 1.69 -12.59 3.39
N HIS A 84 1.03 -11.53 3.90
CA HIS A 84 -0.37 -11.54 4.30
C HIS A 84 -1.33 -11.11 3.19
N TRP A 85 -0.85 -10.90 1.96
CA TRP A 85 -1.69 -10.40 0.86
C TRP A 85 -2.47 -11.50 0.16
N ARG A 86 -2.13 -12.76 0.40
CA ARG A 86 -2.76 -13.95 -0.20
C ARG A 86 -3.74 -14.58 0.78
N LEU A 87 -4.68 -15.36 0.23
CA LEU A 87 -5.53 -16.19 1.08
C LEU A 87 -4.66 -17.09 1.98
N PRO A 88 -5.03 -17.24 3.27
CA PRO A 88 -4.38 -18.21 4.13
C PRO A 88 -4.49 -19.60 3.49
N ALA A 89 -3.53 -20.48 3.79
CA ALA A 89 -3.70 -21.87 3.40
C ALA A 89 -5.02 -22.38 4.00
N PRO A 90 -5.82 -23.19 3.28
CA PRO A 90 -6.97 -23.81 3.88
C PRO A 90 -6.47 -24.61 5.10
N ASP A 91 -7.03 -24.32 6.27
CA ASP A 91 -6.71 -25.01 7.51
C ASP A 91 -7.13 -26.49 7.40
N GLY A 92 -6.19 -27.30 6.92
CA GLY A 92 -6.18 -28.76 6.98
C GLY A 92 -4.86 -29.30 7.51
N ALA A 93 -3.97 -28.42 7.99
CA ALA A 93 -2.66 -28.76 8.55
C ALA A 93 -2.28 -27.92 9.78
N ALA A 94 -3.27 -27.35 10.48
CA ALA A 94 -3.09 -26.82 11.82
C ALA A 94 -3.94 -27.69 12.76
N GLY A 95 -3.28 -28.66 13.39
CA GLY A 95 -3.86 -29.35 14.53
C GLY A 95 -4.23 -28.34 15.63
N PRO A 96 -5.12 -28.70 16.56
CA PRO A 96 -5.57 -27.78 17.59
C PRO A 96 -4.42 -27.55 18.57
N GLU A 97 -3.68 -26.45 18.43
CA GLU A 97 -2.78 -26.02 19.50
C GLU A 97 -3.51 -25.07 20.44
N VAL A 98 -4.20 -25.72 21.39
CA VAL A 98 -4.56 -25.18 22.69
C VAL A 98 -3.28 -24.83 23.44
N LYS A 99 -3.19 -23.61 23.99
CA LYS A 99 -2.47 -23.28 25.24
C LYS A 99 -3.14 -22.02 25.82
N ARG A 100 -4.07 -22.19 26.77
CA ARG A 100 -3.90 -22.21 28.24
C ARG A 100 -3.49 -20.86 28.80
#